data_AF-A0A0F6REN8-F1
#
_entry.id   AF-A0A0F6REN8-F1
#
_cell.length_a   1.000
_cell.length_b   1.000
_cell.length_c   1.000
_cell.angle_alpha   90.00
_cell.angle_beta   90.00
_cell.angle_gamma   90.00
#
_symmetry.space_group_name_H-M   'P 1'
#
loop_
_entity.id
_entity.type
_entity.pdbx_description
1 polymer ?
#
loop_
_entity_poly.entity_id
_entity_poly.type
_entity_poly.pdbx_seq_one_letter_code
_entity_poly.pdbx_strand_id
1 'polypeptide(L)'
;MKAFDLQRMALDKVPLEFLWEVALRSLYTFILVFLFLKLTGRRGVRQMSLFEVLIILTLGSAAGDVAFYDDVPLLPVLVVFITLAVLYRLVMWLMARSETLEDLLEGKPVVIIEDGELAWSRLGNANMTEFEFFMELRLNGVEQLGQVRLAILETNGQISVYFFADEKVKPGLSILPEYCTQRFRVMPDAGDYACVRCSEVVSMSAGDSQFCPRCKNPEWSKASRAKRVV
;
A
#
# COMPACT_ATOMS: atom_id res chain seq x y z
N MET A 1 27.86 36.33 24.26
CA MET A 1 26.91 35.32 23.77
C MET A 1 27.64 33.97 23.67
N LYS A 2 27.49 33.08 24.66
CA LYS A 2 28.00 31.70 24.52
C LYS A 2 27.01 30.93 23.64
N ALA A 3 27.37 30.72 22.39
CA ALA A 3 26.46 30.26 21.35
C ALA A 3 26.18 28.75 21.37
N PHE A 4 26.96 27.94 22.09
CA PHE A 4 26.70 26.50 22.22
C PHE A 4 27.23 26.01 23.57
N ASP A 5 26.36 25.99 24.58
CA ASP A 5 26.67 25.39 25.87
C ASP A 5 26.16 23.94 25.83
N LEU A 6 26.95 23.07 25.18
CA LEU A 6 26.60 21.66 24.97
C LEU A 6 26.32 20.94 26.30
N GLN A 7 26.99 21.36 27.37
CA GLN A 7 26.78 20.85 28.72
C GLN A 7 25.41 21.27 29.28
N ARG A 8 24.99 22.49 28.97
CA ARG A 8 23.65 23.02 29.28
C ARG A 8 22.53 22.40 28.43
N MET A 9 22.84 21.94 27.21
CA MET A 9 21.89 21.20 26.37
C MET A 9 21.84 19.70 26.68
N ALA A 10 22.94 19.09 27.14
CA ALA A 10 23.04 17.65 27.29
C ALA A 10 22.86 17.14 28.74
N LEU A 11 23.33 17.90 29.73
CA LEU A 11 23.57 17.37 31.10
C LEU A 11 23.15 18.34 32.20
N ASP A 12 22.36 19.38 31.88
CA ASP A 12 22.28 20.59 32.70
C ASP A 12 21.93 20.31 34.17
N LYS A 13 21.08 19.29 34.45
CA LYS A 13 20.67 18.88 35.81
C LYS A 13 20.21 17.41 35.95
N VAL A 14 20.63 16.48 35.08
CA VAL A 14 20.11 15.10 35.13
C VAL A 14 21.02 14.22 36.00
N PRO A 15 20.57 13.71 37.16
CA PRO A 15 21.40 12.84 37.98
C PRO A 15 21.68 11.52 37.23
N LEU A 16 22.89 10.98 37.37
CA LEU A 16 23.28 9.71 36.75
C LEU A 16 22.35 8.55 37.16
N GLU A 17 21.78 8.61 38.37
CA GLU A 17 20.79 7.65 38.86
C GLU A 17 19.51 7.66 38.02
N PHE A 18 19.01 8.84 37.66
CA PHE A 18 17.86 8.97 36.76
C PHE A 18 18.18 8.43 35.36
N LEU A 19 19.38 8.68 34.84
CA LEU A 19 19.78 8.12 33.54
C LEU A 19 19.82 6.59 33.55
N TRP A 20 20.26 5.98 34.65
CA TRP A 20 20.26 4.52 34.80
C TRP A 20 18.83 3.96 34.94
N GLU A 21 17.98 4.65 35.68
CA GLU A 21 16.56 4.31 35.79
C GLU A 21 15.86 4.37 34.42
N VAL A 22 16.07 5.45 33.66
CA VAL A 22 15.58 5.58 32.28
C VAL A 22 16.07 4.43 31.41
N ALA A 23 17.35 4.03 31.51
CA ALA A 23 17.90 2.91 30.75
C ALA A 23 17.22 1.58 31.09
N LEU A 24 16.98 1.29 32.37
CA LEU A 24 16.28 0.08 32.82
C LEU A 24 14.81 0.07 32.41
N ARG A 25 14.11 1.21 32.56
CA ARG A 25 12.72 1.38 32.12
C ARG A 25 12.59 1.21 30.61
N SER A 26 13.53 1.77 29.84
CA SER A 26 13.61 1.62 28.38
C SER A 26 13.87 0.18 27.94
N LEU A 27 14.75 -0.54 28.65
CA LEU A 27 14.99 -1.95 28.39
C LEU A 27 13.75 -2.80 28.68
N TYR A 28 13.06 -2.50 29.78
CA TYR A 28 11.80 -3.16 30.14
C TYR A 28 10.72 -2.96 29.07
N THR A 29 10.46 -1.72 28.66
CA THR A 29 9.46 -1.42 27.62
C THR A 29 9.85 -2.00 26.27
N PHE A 30 11.14 -1.98 25.90
CA PHE A 30 11.62 -2.64 24.69
C PHE A 30 11.31 -4.14 24.69
N ILE A 31 11.57 -4.85 25.79
CA ILE A 31 11.25 -6.27 25.92
C ILE A 31 9.74 -6.50 25.77
N LEU A 32 8.90 -5.67 26.39
CA LEU A 32 7.44 -5.77 26.27
C LEU A 32 6.96 -5.56 24.82
N VAL A 33 7.43 -4.51 24.14
CA VAL A 33 7.09 -4.24 22.73
C VAL A 33 7.58 -5.37 21.84
N PHE A 34 8.79 -5.85 22.04
CA PHE A 34 9.34 -6.96 21.27
C PHE A 34 8.52 -8.24 21.44
N LEU A 35 8.13 -8.58 22.67
CA LEU A 35 7.26 -9.71 22.96
C LEU A 35 5.88 -9.54 22.31
N PHE A 36 5.29 -8.35 22.41
CA PHE A 36 4.02 -8.03 21.76
C PHE A 36 4.11 -8.25 20.24
N LEU A 37 5.08 -7.65 19.56
CA LEU A 37 5.27 -7.79 18.12
C LEU A 37 5.49 -9.25 17.71
N LYS A 38 6.22 -10.02 18.53
CA LYS A 38 6.43 -11.45 18.30
C LYS A 38 5.13 -12.27 18.43
N LEU A 39 4.21 -11.86 19.30
CA LEU A 39 2.90 -12.49 19.47
C LEU A 39 1.94 -12.16 18.30
N THR A 40 2.02 -10.95 17.74
CA THR A 40 1.25 -10.50 16.58
C THR A 40 1.56 -11.32 15.31
N GLY A 41 2.76 -11.91 15.21
CA GLY A 41 3.11 -12.88 14.17
C GLY A 41 4.21 -12.40 13.21
N ARG A 42 4.37 -13.09 12.08
CA ARG A 42 5.45 -12.84 11.08
C ARG A 42 4.99 -12.03 9.86
N ARG A 43 4.12 -11.03 10.04
CA ARG A 43 3.74 -10.13 8.94
C ARG A 43 4.82 -9.05 8.79
N GLY A 44 5.32 -8.86 7.57
CA GLY A 44 6.26 -7.78 7.29
C GLY A 44 5.60 -6.40 7.47
N VAL A 45 6.37 -5.35 7.76
CA VAL A 45 5.85 -3.98 8.00
C VAL A 45 4.94 -3.48 6.86
N ARG A 46 5.25 -3.85 5.60
CA ARG A 46 4.44 -3.50 4.42
C ARG A 46 3.12 -4.28 4.27
N GLN A 47 2.93 -5.34 5.04
CA GLN A 47 1.75 -6.20 5.00
C GLN A 47 0.89 -6.04 6.25
N MET A 48 1.23 -5.10 7.14
CA MET A 48 0.46 -4.83 8.33
C MET A 48 -0.86 -4.14 7.96
N SER A 49 -1.94 -4.55 8.63
CA SER A 49 -3.23 -3.87 8.48
C SER A 49 -3.19 -2.50 9.17
N LEU A 50 -4.08 -1.59 8.78
CA LEU A 50 -4.21 -0.27 9.44
C LEU A 50 -4.46 -0.40 10.95
N PHE A 51 -5.19 -1.45 11.34
CA PHE A 51 -5.45 -1.78 12.74
C PHE A 51 -4.17 -2.14 13.50
N GLU A 52 -3.29 -2.96 12.91
CA GLU A 52 -2.00 -3.32 13.51
C GLU A 52 -1.10 -2.08 13.67
N VAL A 53 -1.08 -1.19 12.67
CA VAL A 53 -0.34 0.08 12.74
C VAL A 53 -0.84 0.96 13.89
N LEU A 54 -2.17 1.09 14.06
CA LEU A 54 -2.78 1.85 15.15
C LEU A 54 -2.34 1.33 16.53
N ILE A 55 -2.31 0.01 16.72
CA ILE A 55 -1.88 -0.58 17.98
C ILE A 55 -0.39 -0.32 18.23
N ILE A 56 0.47 -0.48 17.22
CA ILE A 56 1.91 -0.24 17.36
C ILE A 56 2.18 1.23 17.72
N LEU A 57 1.49 2.18 17.09
CA LEU A 57 1.61 3.60 17.40
C LEU A 57 1.17 3.90 18.84
N THR A 58 0.06 3.29 19.28
CA THR A 58 -0.46 3.46 20.64
C THR A 58 0.52 2.89 21.68
N LEU A 59 1.08 1.70 21.41
CA LEU A 59 2.10 1.06 22.24
C LEU A 59 3.38 1.88 22.29
N GLY A 60 3.81 2.45 21.16
CA GLY A 60 4.98 3.32 21.08
C GLY A 60 4.83 4.57 21.96
N SER A 61 3.65 5.20 21.92
CA SER A 61 3.34 6.35 22.79
C SER A 61 3.41 5.96 24.27
N ALA A 62 2.70 4.88 24.66
CA ALA A 62 2.68 4.43 26.05
C ALA A 62 4.07 3.97 26.55
N ALA A 63 4.88 3.36 25.69
CA ALA A 63 6.24 2.97 26.02
C ALA A 63 7.17 4.18 26.21
N GLY A 64 6.98 5.23 25.41
CA GLY A 64 7.72 6.49 25.52
C GLY A 64 7.47 7.18 26.86
N ASP A 65 6.20 7.33 27.24
CA ASP A 65 5.82 8.01 28.49
C ASP A 65 6.53 7.40 29.71
N VAL A 66 6.65 6.07 29.72
CA VAL A 66 7.21 5.30 30.83
C VAL A 66 8.72 5.39 30.91
N ALA A 67 9.35 5.50 29.74
CA ALA A 67 10.78 5.65 29.64
C ALA A 67 11.23 7.04 30.10
N PHE A 68 10.43 8.09 29.85
CA PHE A 68 10.82 9.48 30.09
C PHE A 68 10.29 10.08 31.40
N TYR A 69 9.10 9.68 31.85
CA TYR A 69 8.47 10.25 33.03
C TYR A 69 8.65 9.35 34.25
N ASP A 70 9.32 9.87 35.28
CA ASP A 70 9.61 9.17 36.54
C ASP A 70 8.36 8.91 37.39
N ASP A 71 7.36 9.77 37.28
CA ASP A 71 6.08 9.69 37.97
C ASP A 71 5.14 8.60 37.44
N VAL A 72 5.43 8.00 36.28
CA VAL A 72 4.67 6.89 35.71
C VAL A 72 5.23 5.54 36.21
N PRO A 73 4.49 4.77 37.02
CA PRO A 73 4.93 3.45 37.45
C PRO A 73 4.95 2.45 36.28
N LEU A 74 5.79 1.41 36.38
CA LEU A 74 5.89 0.36 35.36
C LEU A 74 4.64 -0.53 35.23
N LEU A 75 3.86 -0.66 36.32
CA LEU A 75 2.74 -1.60 36.39
C LEU A 75 1.53 -1.20 35.50
N PRO A 76 1.07 0.08 35.49
CA PRO A 76 0.08 0.56 34.53
C PRO A 76 0.41 0.21 33.07
N VAL A 77 1.69 0.29 32.71
CA VAL A 77 2.21 -0.01 31.37
C VAL A 77 2.01 -1.48 31.05
N LEU A 78 2.44 -2.35 31.96
CA LEU A 78 2.22 -3.78 31.80
C LEU A 78 0.74 -4.10 31.61
N VAL A 79 -0.15 -3.43 32.36
CA VAL A 79 -1.61 -3.57 32.22
C VAL A 79 -2.08 -3.08 30.84
N VAL A 80 -1.59 -1.93 30.34
CA VAL A 80 -1.88 -1.43 28.99
C VAL A 80 -1.44 -2.45 27.93
N PHE A 81 -0.22 -2.98 28.03
CA PHE A 81 0.30 -3.98 27.10
C PHE A 81 -0.53 -5.27 27.10
N ILE A 82 -0.87 -5.80 28.28
CA ILE A 82 -1.73 -6.99 28.41
C ILE A 82 -3.11 -6.70 27.81
N THR A 83 -3.68 -5.53 28.11
CA THR A 83 -5.01 -5.14 27.61
C THR A 83 -5.01 -5.05 26.08
N LEU A 84 -4.02 -4.40 25.48
CA LEU A 84 -3.88 -4.30 24.03
C LEU A 84 -3.62 -5.67 23.38
N ALA A 85 -2.84 -6.55 24.02
CA ALA A 85 -2.62 -7.92 23.54
C ALA A 85 -3.92 -8.75 23.55
N VAL A 86 -4.69 -8.67 24.63
CA VAL A 86 -6.00 -9.33 24.73
C VAL A 86 -6.97 -8.76 23.71
N LEU A 87 -7.03 -7.43 23.57
CA LEU A 87 -7.89 -6.76 22.60
C LEU A 87 -7.52 -7.15 21.17
N TYR A 88 -6.23 -7.13 20.81
CA TYR A 88 -5.75 -7.59 19.51
C TYR A 88 -6.21 -9.03 19.24
N ARG A 89 -6.01 -9.94 20.21
CA ARG A 89 -6.38 -11.35 20.05
C ARG A 89 -7.89 -11.53 19.92
N LEU A 90 -8.68 -10.76 20.67
CA LEU A 90 -10.14 -10.75 20.59
C LEU A 90 -10.62 -10.26 19.22
N VAL A 91 -10.09 -9.15 18.72
CA VAL A 91 -10.45 -8.60 17.41
C VAL A 91 -10.09 -9.58 16.30
N MET A 92 -8.90 -10.16 16.32
CA MET A 92 -8.50 -11.18 15.34
C MET A 92 -9.40 -12.42 15.39
N TRP A 93 -9.81 -12.85 16.59
CA TRP A 93 -10.76 -13.96 16.75
C TRP A 93 -12.16 -13.62 16.23
N LEU A 94 -12.63 -12.39 16.46
CA LEU A 94 -13.91 -11.90 15.97
C LEU A 94 -13.93 -11.80 14.44
N MET A 95 -12.87 -11.26 13.83
CA MET A 95 -12.70 -11.21 12.38
C MET A 95 -12.73 -12.60 11.77
N ALA A 96 -11.99 -13.56 12.35
CA ALA A 96 -11.97 -14.95 11.89
C ALA A 96 -13.34 -15.65 11.95
N ARG A 97 -14.33 -15.07 12.64
CA ARG A 97 -15.68 -15.62 12.79
C ARG A 97 -16.75 -14.82 12.03
N SER A 98 -16.43 -13.61 11.56
CA SER A 98 -17.38 -12.71 10.93
C SER A 98 -16.73 -12.00 9.75
N GLU A 99 -17.09 -12.42 8.55
CA GLU A 99 -16.67 -11.76 7.30
C GLU A 99 -17.03 -10.27 7.31
N THR A 100 -18.18 -9.89 7.88
CA THR A 100 -18.58 -8.48 7.97
C THR A 100 -17.64 -7.64 8.85
N LEU A 101 -17.08 -8.21 9.92
CA LEU A 101 -16.10 -7.50 10.75
C LEU A 101 -14.73 -7.44 10.07
N GLU A 102 -14.32 -8.48 9.38
CA GLU A 102 -13.12 -8.49 8.54
C GLU A 102 -13.24 -7.42 7.44
N ASP A 103 -14.35 -7.39 6.73
CA ASP A 103 -14.66 -6.41 5.69
C ASP A 103 -14.68 -4.96 6.21
N LEU A 104 -15.12 -4.76 7.45
CA LEU A 104 -15.19 -3.44 8.07
C LEU A 104 -13.81 -2.96 8.56
N LEU A 105 -12.99 -3.86 9.10
CA LEU A 105 -11.70 -3.52 9.73
C LEU A 105 -10.52 -3.58 8.75
N GLU A 106 -10.48 -4.57 7.87
CA GLU A 106 -9.43 -4.77 6.88
C GLU A 106 -9.89 -4.40 5.47
N GLY A 107 -11.17 -4.54 5.14
CA GLY A 107 -11.69 -4.27 3.79
C GLY A 107 -11.75 -5.53 2.92
N LYS A 108 -12.07 -5.36 1.63
CA LYS A 108 -12.06 -6.44 0.64
C LYS A 108 -11.03 -6.19 -0.44
N PRO A 109 -10.33 -7.24 -0.90
CA PRO A 109 -9.56 -7.15 -2.12
C PRO A 109 -10.49 -6.88 -3.32
N VAL A 110 -10.04 -6.05 -4.25
CA VAL A 110 -10.83 -5.64 -5.42
C VAL A 110 -10.06 -5.96 -6.70
N VAL A 111 -10.71 -6.69 -7.61
CA VAL A 111 -10.15 -6.96 -8.95
C VAL A 111 -10.26 -5.70 -9.81
N ILE A 112 -9.11 -5.13 -10.20
CA ILE A 112 -9.00 -3.91 -11.01
C ILE A 112 -8.77 -4.22 -12.48
N ILE A 113 -7.90 -5.19 -12.77
CA ILE A 113 -7.64 -5.65 -14.14
C ILE A 113 -8.10 -7.10 -14.27
N GLU A 114 -8.82 -7.37 -15.35
CA GLU A 114 -9.24 -8.69 -15.75
C GLU A 114 -8.97 -8.83 -17.24
N ASP A 115 -8.14 -9.81 -17.62
CA ASP A 115 -7.72 -10.11 -19.00
C ASP A 115 -7.19 -8.92 -19.81
N GLY A 116 -6.50 -7.99 -19.14
CA GLY A 116 -5.89 -6.80 -19.73
C GLY A 116 -6.81 -5.59 -19.86
N GLU A 117 -8.06 -5.71 -19.40
CA GLU A 117 -9.03 -4.62 -19.36
C GLU A 117 -9.12 -3.98 -17.97
N LEU A 118 -9.23 -2.66 -17.93
CA LEU A 118 -9.40 -1.90 -16.68
C LEU A 118 -10.88 -1.81 -16.30
N ALA A 119 -11.17 -2.12 -15.05
CA ALA A 119 -12.48 -1.97 -14.43
C ALA A 119 -12.49 -0.83 -13.41
N TRP A 120 -12.24 0.42 -13.85
CA TRP A 120 -12.22 1.59 -12.95
C TRP A 120 -13.52 1.79 -12.16
N SER A 121 -14.66 1.34 -12.68
CA SER A 121 -15.92 1.36 -11.93
C SER A 121 -15.86 0.53 -10.64
N ARG A 122 -15.01 -0.51 -10.59
CA ARG A 122 -14.77 -1.33 -9.40
C ARG A 122 -13.86 -0.64 -8.38
N LEU A 123 -13.04 0.35 -8.80
CA LEU A 123 -12.21 1.12 -7.85
C LEU A 123 -13.07 1.90 -6.84
N GLY A 124 -14.28 2.34 -7.21
CA GLY A 124 -15.24 2.96 -6.29
C GLY A 124 -14.61 4.01 -5.35
N ASN A 125 -14.75 3.79 -4.04
CA ASN A 125 -14.17 4.62 -2.96
C ASN A 125 -12.77 4.17 -2.52
N ALA A 126 -12.08 3.29 -3.27
CA ALA A 126 -10.71 2.96 -2.97
C ALA A 126 -9.87 4.24 -3.05
N ASN A 127 -9.13 4.54 -1.99
CA ASN A 127 -8.33 5.75 -1.86
C ASN A 127 -7.01 5.63 -2.65
N MET A 128 -7.11 5.22 -3.92
CA MET A 128 -5.98 5.04 -4.82
C MET A 128 -6.30 5.68 -6.17
N THR A 129 -5.40 6.53 -6.63
CA THR A 129 -5.52 7.21 -7.92
C THR A 129 -5.04 6.32 -9.07
N GLU A 130 -5.48 6.60 -10.29
CA GLU A 130 -5.00 5.94 -11.51
C GLU A 130 -3.46 6.04 -11.66
N PHE A 131 -2.90 7.18 -11.25
CA PHE A 131 -1.45 7.40 -11.28
C PHE A 131 -0.70 6.45 -10.34
N GLU A 132 -1.19 6.28 -9.11
CA GLU A 132 -0.61 5.35 -8.13
C GLU A 132 -0.75 3.91 -8.59
N PHE A 133 -1.91 3.55 -9.14
CA PHE A 133 -2.15 2.22 -9.69
C PHE A 133 -1.14 1.86 -10.79
N PHE A 134 -0.96 2.73 -11.79
CA PHE A 134 0.01 2.48 -12.85
C PHE A 134 1.46 2.55 -12.36
N MET A 135 1.75 3.36 -11.34
CA MET A 135 3.06 3.38 -10.72
C MET A 135 3.41 2.03 -10.10
N GLU A 136 2.50 1.44 -9.32
CA GLU A 136 2.73 0.14 -8.70
C GLU A 136 2.84 -0.99 -9.75
N LEU A 137 2.05 -0.95 -10.82
CA LEU A 137 2.19 -1.90 -11.94
C LEU A 137 3.57 -1.77 -12.62
N ARG A 138 4.08 -0.55 -12.83
CA ARG A 138 5.43 -0.33 -13.37
C ARG A 138 6.51 -0.86 -12.43
N LEU A 139 6.35 -0.69 -11.12
CA LEU A 139 7.27 -1.27 -10.12
C LEU A 139 7.24 -2.80 -10.13
N ASN A 140 6.12 -3.41 -10.53
CA ASN A 140 5.98 -4.86 -10.78
C ASN A 140 6.49 -5.30 -12.18
N GLY A 141 7.12 -4.40 -12.94
CA GLY A 141 7.68 -4.71 -14.26
C GLY A 141 6.64 -4.84 -15.38
N VAL A 142 5.44 -4.29 -15.19
CA VAL A 142 4.43 -4.19 -16.24
C VAL A 142 4.77 -2.99 -17.13
N GLU A 143 4.81 -3.19 -18.44
CA GLU A 143 4.96 -2.10 -19.41
C GLU A 143 3.63 -1.78 -20.10
N GLN A 144 2.79 -2.81 -20.30
CA GLN A 144 1.51 -2.68 -20.98
C GLN A 144 0.47 -3.68 -20.43
N LEU A 145 -0.80 -3.29 -20.44
CA LEU A 145 -1.86 -4.00 -19.71
C LEU A 145 -2.24 -5.36 -20.31
N GLY A 146 -2.01 -5.60 -21.59
CA GLY A 146 -2.19 -6.90 -22.24
C GLY A 146 -1.20 -7.98 -21.77
N GLN A 147 -0.22 -7.63 -20.92
CA GLN A 147 0.61 -8.59 -20.16
C GLN A 147 -0.12 -9.13 -18.92
N VAL A 148 -1.09 -8.38 -18.40
CA VAL A 148 -1.73 -8.62 -17.11
C VAL A 148 -3.01 -9.41 -17.31
N ARG A 149 -3.05 -10.62 -16.74
CA ARG A 149 -4.25 -11.46 -16.71
C ARG A 149 -5.20 -11.05 -15.58
N LEU A 150 -4.64 -10.75 -14.41
CA LEU A 150 -5.43 -10.36 -13.24
C LEU A 150 -4.60 -9.40 -12.38
N ALA A 151 -5.19 -8.27 -12.00
CA ALA A 151 -4.63 -7.41 -10.96
C ALA A 151 -5.65 -7.19 -9.85
N ILE A 152 -5.23 -7.41 -8.61
CA ILE A 152 -6.05 -7.30 -7.41
C ILE A 152 -5.44 -6.22 -6.52
N LEU A 153 -6.23 -5.23 -6.15
CA LEU A 153 -5.90 -4.30 -5.07
C LEU A 153 -6.21 -4.97 -3.74
N GLU A 154 -5.19 -5.21 -2.96
CA GLU A 154 -5.28 -5.79 -1.63
C GLU A 154 -5.70 -4.74 -0.60
N THR A 155 -6.13 -5.21 0.57
CA THR A 155 -6.61 -4.38 1.69
C THR A 155 -5.55 -3.44 2.26
N ASN A 156 -4.28 -3.81 2.14
CA ASN A 156 -3.14 -3.00 2.54
C ASN A 156 -2.69 -1.98 1.46
N GLY A 157 -3.43 -1.86 0.36
CA GLY A 157 -3.13 -0.95 -0.76
C GLY A 157 -2.09 -1.49 -1.75
N GLN A 158 -1.55 -2.69 -1.54
CA GLN A 158 -0.65 -3.32 -2.51
C GLN A 158 -1.43 -3.92 -3.68
N ILE A 159 -0.74 -4.14 -4.80
CA ILE A 159 -1.35 -4.75 -5.99
C ILE A 159 -0.69 -6.09 -6.27
N SER A 160 -1.51 -7.14 -6.22
CA SER A 160 -1.14 -8.47 -6.68
C SER A 160 -1.33 -8.56 -8.19
N VAL A 161 -0.26 -8.89 -8.92
CA VAL A 161 -0.28 -8.97 -10.40
C VAL A 161 -0.03 -10.39 -10.87
N TYR A 162 -0.95 -10.91 -11.68
CA TYR A 162 -0.81 -12.19 -12.36
C TYR A 162 -0.71 -11.95 -13.86
N PHE A 163 0.34 -12.51 -14.47
CA PHE A 163 0.65 -12.30 -15.87
C PHE A 163 0.08 -13.40 -16.77
N PHE A 164 -0.10 -13.09 -18.05
CA PHE A 164 -0.19 -14.10 -19.09
C PHE A 164 1.18 -14.75 -19.32
N ALA A 165 1.18 -15.98 -19.85
CA ALA A 165 2.38 -16.57 -20.46
C ALA A 165 2.78 -15.75 -21.69
N ASP A 166 4.07 -15.71 -22.03
CA ASP A 166 4.63 -14.86 -23.10
C ASP A 166 4.02 -15.12 -24.48
N GLU A 167 3.52 -16.32 -24.73
CA GLU A 167 2.83 -16.69 -25.98
C GLU A 167 1.38 -16.17 -26.02
N LYS A 168 0.80 -15.89 -24.86
CA LYS A 168 -0.59 -15.43 -24.69
C LYS A 168 -0.70 -13.92 -24.43
N VAL A 169 0.43 -13.21 -24.34
CA VAL A 169 0.45 -11.75 -24.20
C VAL A 169 -0.28 -11.12 -25.38
N LYS A 170 -1.27 -10.28 -25.07
CA LYS A 170 -2.05 -9.53 -26.06
C LYS A 170 -1.48 -8.13 -26.20
N PRO A 171 -1.74 -7.43 -27.32
CA PRO A 171 -1.55 -6.00 -27.38
C PRO A 171 -2.41 -5.32 -26.31
N GLY A 172 -1.93 -4.21 -25.74
CA GLY A 172 -2.68 -3.50 -24.72
C GLY A 172 -2.19 -2.07 -24.53
N LEU A 173 -2.84 -1.37 -23.60
CA LEU A 173 -2.48 0.01 -23.28
C LEU A 173 -1.08 0.07 -22.64
N SER A 174 -0.20 0.90 -23.18
CA SER A 174 1.06 1.27 -22.52
C SER A 174 0.75 2.06 -21.25
N ILE A 175 1.29 1.61 -20.11
CA ILE A 175 1.07 2.29 -18.82
C ILE A 175 2.16 3.32 -18.50
N LEU A 176 2.98 3.66 -19.50
CA LEU A 176 4.01 4.67 -19.34
C LEU A 176 3.36 6.06 -19.15
N PRO A 177 4.07 7.00 -18.49
CA PRO A 177 3.58 8.36 -18.30
C PRO A 177 3.23 9.05 -19.63
N GLU A 178 2.34 10.05 -19.57
CA GLU A 178 1.85 10.76 -20.76
C GLU A 178 2.95 11.36 -21.62
N TYR A 179 4.03 11.84 -21.02
CA TYR A 179 5.19 12.38 -21.76
C TYR A 179 6.01 11.31 -22.49
N CYS A 180 5.78 10.02 -22.21
CA CYS A 180 6.38 8.88 -22.91
C CYS A 180 5.43 8.26 -23.95
N THR A 181 4.14 8.64 -23.97
CA THR A 181 3.12 8.00 -24.81
C THR A 181 2.30 9.02 -25.57
N GLN A 182 2.13 8.83 -26.87
CA GLN A 182 1.24 9.69 -27.66
C GLN A 182 -0.22 9.26 -27.51
N ARG A 183 -1.11 10.25 -27.39
CA ARG A 183 -2.57 10.07 -27.34
C ARG A 183 -3.21 10.68 -28.58
N PHE A 184 -4.19 9.98 -29.13
CA PHE A 184 -4.85 10.31 -30.39
C PHE A 184 -6.36 10.31 -30.22
N ARG A 185 -7.03 11.26 -30.87
CA ARG A 185 -8.49 11.23 -31.11
C ARG A 185 -8.81 10.85 -32.57
N VAL A 186 -7.87 11.12 -33.47
CA VAL A 186 -7.90 10.74 -34.89
C VAL A 186 -6.64 9.94 -35.17
N MET A 187 -6.78 8.76 -35.77
CA MET A 187 -5.67 7.83 -35.91
C MET A 187 -4.70 8.28 -37.01
N PRO A 188 -3.39 8.43 -36.74
CA PRO A 188 -2.42 8.87 -37.74
C PRO A 188 -2.14 7.81 -38.82
N ASP A 189 -2.21 6.53 -38.43
CA ASP A 189 -1.90 5.38 -39.29
C ASP A 189 -2.74 4.16 -38.91
N ALA A 190 -2.82 3.19 -39.81
CA ALA A 190 -3.56 1.96 -39.58
C ALA A 190 -2.83 1.05 -38.57
N GLY A 191 -3.56 0.53 -37.58
CA GLY A 191 -2.98 -0.32 -36.55
C GLY A 191 -3.93 -0.59 -35.39
N ASP A 192 -3.40 -1.23 -34.35
CA ASP A 192 -4.14 -1.51 -33.12
C ASP A 192 -3.99 -0.35 -32.14
N TYR A 193 -5.11 0.12 -31.62
CA TYR A 193 -5.16 1.20 -30.65
C TYR A 193 -5.86 0.73 -29.37
N ALA A 194 -5.24 1.05 -28.24
CA ALA A 194 -5.78 0.78 -26.92
C ALA A 194 -6.46 2.04 -26.37
N CYS A 195 -7.66 1.88 -25.83
CA CYS A 195 -8.36 2.96 -25.16
C CYS A 195 -7.60 3.36 -23.90
N VAL A 196 -7.27 4.65 -23.74
CA VAL A 196 -6.49 5.12 -22.57
C VAL A 196 -7.23 4.95 -21.25
N ARG A 197 -8.57 4.84 -21.29
CA ARG A 197 -9.39 4.69 -20.10
C ARG A 197 -9.67 3.25 -19.74
N CYS A 198 -9.95 2.35 -20.68
CA CYS A 198 -10.35 0.98 -20.32
C CYS A 198 -9.44 -0.12 -20.86
N SER A 199 -8.41 0.23 -21.63
CA SER A 199 -7.50 -0.69 -22.30
C SER A 199 -8.12 -1.59 -23.36
N GLU A 200 -9.37 -1.34 -23.76
CA GLU A 200 -9.98 -2.00 -24.92
C GLU A 200 -9.14 -1.77 -26.17
N VAL A 201 -8.79 -2.84 -26.90
CA VAL A 201 -7.97 -2.75 -28.11
C VAL A 201 -8.83 -2.92 -29.35
N VAL A 202 -8.73 -1.96 -30.26
CA VAL A 202 -9.47 -1.95 -31.53
C VAL A 202 -8.51 -1.67 -32.68
N SER A 203 -8.64 -2.44 -33.77
CA SER A 203 -7.92 -2.17 -35.01
C SER A 203 -8.62 -1.03 -35.77
N MET A 204 -7.88 0.00 -36.14
CA MET A 204 -8.38 1.22 -36.77
C MET A 204 -7.55 1.60 -37.99
N SER A 205 -8.17 2.27 -38.96
CA SER A 205 -7.53 2.81 -40.16
C SER A 205 -7.04 4.24 -39.94
N ALA A 206 -6.14 4.70 -40.81
CA ALA A 206 -5.69 6.09 -40.79
C ALA A 206 -6.88 7.05 -41.02
N GLY A 207 -7.01 8.06 -40.18
CA GLY A 207 -8.11 9.02 -40.22
C GLY A 207 -9.35 8.63 -39.39
N ASP A 208 -9.40 7.41 -38.85
CA ASP A 208 -10.54 6.98 -38.04
C ASP A 208 -10.65 7.81 -36.74
N SER A 209 -11.88 8.14 -36.37
CA SER A 209 -12.24 8.86 -35.14
C SER A 209 -13.52 8.27 -34.57
N GLN A 210 -13.38 7.33 -33.64
CA GLN A 210 -14.50 6.68 -32.99
C GLN A 210 -14.35 6.68 -31.47
N PHE A 211 -15.48 6.67 -30.77
CA PHE A 211 -15.51 6.46 -29.33
C PHE A 211 -15.26 4.99 -29.00
N CYS A 212 -14.57 4.73 -27.89
CA CYS A 212 -14.35 3.39 -27.40
C CYS A 212 -15.69 2.63 -27.25
N PRO A 213 -15.81 1.40 -27.79
CA PRO A 213 -17.08 0.65 -27.74
C PRO A 213 -17.51 0.32 -26.30
N ARG A 214 -16.53 0.12 -25.39
CA ARG A 214 -16.72 -0.28 -23.99
C ARG A 214 -17.03 0.89 -23.05
N CYS A 215 -16.20 1.94 -23.04
CA CYS A 215 -16.30 3.03 -22.07
C CYS A 215 -16.66 4.41 -22.66
N LYS A 216 -16.88 4.48 -23.98
CA LYS A 216 -17.18 5.72 -24.72
C LYS A 216 -16.13 6.83 -24.59
N ASN A 217 -14.90 6.50 -24.19
CA ASN A 217 -13.79 7.46 -24.19
C ASN A 217 -13.33 7.75 -25.63
N PRO A 218 -13.04 9.02 -25.99
CA PRO A 218 -12.59 9.38 -27.34
C PRO A 218 -11.07 9.27 -27.53
N GLU A 219 -10.30 9.06 -26.47
CA GLU A 219 -8.84 9.07 -26.52
C GLU A 219 -8.26 7.66 -26.56
N TRP A 220 -7.25 7.52 -27.40
CA TRP A 220 -6.60 6.27 -27.75
C TRP A 220 -5.08 6.43 -27.69
N SER A 221 -4.37 5.33 -27.49
CA SER A 221 -2.92 5.26 -27.69
C SER A 221 -2.61 4.03 -28.55
N LYS A 222 -1.46 4.03 -29.25
CA LYS A 222 -1.05 2.82 -30.00
C LYS A 222 -0.90 1.65 -29.03
N ALA A 223 -1.49 0.52 -29.36
CA ALA A 223 -1.39 -0.67 -28.53
C ALA A 223 0.06 -1.17 -28.52
N SER A 224 0.62 -1.32 -27.32
CA SER A 224 1.96 -1.88 -27.16
C SER A 224 1.90 -3.40 -27.23
N ARG A 225 2.89 -3.99 -27.89
CA ARG A 225 3.11 -5.44 -27.98
C ARG A 225 4.34 -5.88 -27.18
N ALA A 226 4.86 -4.99 -26.33
CA ALA A 226 5.99 -5.30 -25.47
C ALA A 226 5.69 -6.52 -24.62
N LYS A 227 6.66 -7.43 -24.55
CA LYS A 227 6.67 -8.56 -23.63
C LYS A 227 7.50 -8.20 -22.42
N ARG A 228 7.19 -8.81 -21.29
CA ARG A 228 7.97 -8.61 -20.07
C ARG A 228 9.37 -9.17 -20.28
N VAL A 229 10.40 -8.38 -19.97
CA VAL A 229 11.78 -8.86 -19.92
C VAL A 229 12.03 -9.27 -18.47
N VAL A 230 12.15 -10.57 -18.21
CA VAL A 230 12.42 -11.14 -16.87
C VAL A 230 13.92 -11.22 -16.62
#